data_AF-A0A7J2NRI9-F1
#
_entry.id   AF-A0A7J2NRI9-F1
#
_cell.length_a   1.000
_cell.length_b   1.000
_cell.length_c   1.000
_cell.angle_alpha   90.00
_cell.angle_beta   90.00
_cell.angle_gamma   90.00
#
_symmetry.space_group_name_H-M   'P 1'
#
loop_
_entity.id
_entity.type
_entity.pdbx_description
1 polymer ?
#
loop_
_entity_poly.entity_id
_entity_poly.type
_entity_poly.pdbx_seq_one_letter_code
_entity_poly.pdbx_strand_id
1 'polypeptide(L)'
;PEHAFMLLDESSSFELIEMKDWAKNESQMKRLKGRVIGEDGKSKRTIEQLTDTHISVYGKTIGILGDSADVQTSRKAIEMLLSGARHATVYNLLENEQKKKKKLEFMDGEE
;
A
#
# COMPACT_ATOMS: atom_id res chain seq x y z
N PRO A 1 4.15 12.32 12.43
CA PRO A 1 5.52 12.57 12.99
C PRO A 1 6.16 11.30 13.55
N GLU A 2 5.40 10.43 14.22
CA GLU A 2 5.96 9.23 14.90
C GLU A 2 6.53 8.17 13.94
N HIS A 3 5.98 8.00 12.73
CA HIS A 3 6.49 7.01 11.76
C HIS A 3 7.80 7.42 11.06
N ALA A 4 8.23 8.68 11.17
CA ALA A 4 9.44 9.15 10.48
C ALA A 4 10.73 8.50 11.01
N PHE A 5 10.70 7.95 12.23
CA PHE A 5 11.83 7.25 12.83
C PHE A 5 12.08 5.86 12.24
N MET A 6 11.09 5.23 11.56
CA MET A 6 11.31 3.95 10.86
C MET A 6 12.24 4.08 9.66
N LEU A 7 12.42 5.29 9.11
CA LEU A 7 13.38 5.58 8.04
C LEU A 7 14.86 5.50 8.48
N LEU A 8 15.13 5.36 9.78
CA LEU A 8 16.49 5.19 10.30
C LEU A 8 16.97 3.73 10.27
N ASP A 9 16.09 2.80 9.90
CA ASP A 9 16.44 1.40 9.67
C ASP A 9 16.90 1.21 8.21
N GLU A 10 18.07 0.63 7.99
CA GLU A 10 18.72 0.56 6.66
C GLU A 10 17.93 -0.28 5.63
N SER A 11 16.98 -1.12 6.06
CA SER A 11 16.11 -1.91 5.18
C SER A 11 14.83 -1.18 4.74
N SER A 12 14.51 -0.05 5.35
CA SER A 12 13.26 0.66 5.11
C SER A 12 13.30 1.44 3.78
N SER A 13 12.34 1.15 2.91
CA SER A 13 12.10 1.84 1.66
C SER A 13 10.91 2.78 1.77
N PHE A 14 10.98 3.91 1.06
CA PHE A 14 9.91 4.88 0.97
C PHE A 14 9.55 5.17 -0.47
N GLU A 15 8.25 5.14 -0.77
CA GLU A 15 7.73 5.53 -2.07
C GLU A 15 6.64 6.58 -1.98
N LEU A 16 6.62 7.47 -2.97
CA LEU A 16 5.62 8.50 -3.14
C LEU A 16 4.89 8.31 -4.47
N ILE A 17 3.58 8.16 -4.41
CA ILE A 17 2.69 8.09 -5.58
C ILE A 17 2.00 9.44 -5.74
N GLU A 18 2.14 10.04 -6.92
CA GLU A 18 1.39 11.24 -7.29
C GLU A 18 0.05 10.89 -7.91
N MET A 19 -1.06 11.26 -7.27
CA MET A 19 -2.41 10.92 -7.75
C MET A 19 -2.83 11.68 -9.02
N LYS A 20 -2.02 12.64 -9.50
CA LYS A 20 -2.32 13.47 -10.67
C LYS A 20 -2.47 12.65 -11.96
N ASP A 21 -1.84 11.47 -12.02
CA ASP A 21 -1.89 10.59 -13.18
C ASP A 21 -3.26 9.91 -13.33
N TRP A 22 -4.05 9.83 -12.25
CA TRP A 22 -5.40 9.25 -12.24
C TRP A 22 -6.52 10.29 -12.11
N ALA A 23 -6.24 11.43 -11.48
CA ALA A 23 -7.24 12.45 -11.16
C ALA A 23 -7.12 13.68 -12.07
N LYS A 24 -8.11 13.92 -12.93
CA LYS A 24 -8.14 15.11 -13.81
C LYS A 24 -8.66 16.37 -13.12
N ASN A 25 -9.34 16.24 -11.98
CA ASN A 25 -9.92 17.34 -11.23
C ASN A 25 -10.09 16.99 -9.74
N GLU A 26 -10.43 17.98 -8.92
CA GLU A 26 -10.54 17.83 -7.47
C GLU A 26 -11.65 16.86 -7.03
N SER A 27 -12.75 16.79 -7.77
CA SER A 27 -13.84 15.85 -7.48
C SER A 27 -13.40 14.40 -7.67
N GLN A 28 -12.69 14.12 -8.78
CA GLN A 28 -12.07 12.82 -9.01
C GLN A 28 -11.00 12.51 -7.95
N MET A 29 -10.17 13.49 -7.59
CA MET A 29 -9.17 13.35 -6.53
C MET A 29 -9.81 12.93 -5.20
N LYS A 30 -10.90 13.61 -4.78
CA LYS A 30 -11.63 13.28 -3.55
C LYS A 30 -12.20 11.86 -3.59
N ARG A 31 -12.76 11.44 -4.73
CA ARG A 31 -13.29 10.09 -4.93
C ARG A 31 -12.21 9.02 -4.87
N LEU A 32 -11.08 9.25 -5.54
CA LEU A 32 -9.95 8.30 -5.56
C LEU A 32 -9.31 8.18 -4.17
N LYS A 33 -9.15 9.28 -3.43
CA LYS A 33 -8.75 9.23 -2.02
C LYS A 33 -9.72 8.41 -1.18
N GLY A 34 -11.03 8.67 -1.31
CA GLY A 34 -12.05 7.91 -0.60
C GLY A 34 -11.98 6.41 -0.89
N ARG A 35 -11.62 6.05 -2.13
CA ARG A 35 -11.38 4.66 -2.51
C ARG A 35 -10.14 4.07 -1.84
N VAL A 36 -9.00 4.77 -1.84
CA VAL A 36 -7.78 4.25 -1.19
C VAL A 36 -7.97 4.14 0.33
N ILE A 37 -8.59 5.14 0.95
CA ILE A 37 -8.85 5.17 2.39
C ILE A 37 -9.88 4.10 2.77
N GLY A 38 -10.95 3.97 1.99
CA GLY A 38 -12.11 3.14 2.31
C GLY A 38 -12.95 3.73 3.44
N GLU A 39 -14.06 3.08 3.75
CA GLU A 39 -14.93 3.42 4.89
C GLU A 39 -14.13 3.37 6.20
N ASP A 40 -14.14 4.46 6.96
CA ASP A 40 -13.38 4.64 8.22
C ASP A 40 -11.90 4.26 8.16
N GLY A 41 -11.28 4.38 6.97
CA GLY A 41 -9.88 4.00 6.78
C GLY A 41 -9.64 2.50 6.65
N LYS A 42 -10.69 1.69 6.55
CA LYS A 42 -10.61 0.22 6.53
C LYS A 42 -9.74 -0.30 5.39
N SER A 43 -9.89 0.24 4.18
CA SER A 43 -9.10 -0.24 3.03
C SER A 43 -7.62 0.03 3.23
N LYS A 44 -7.26 1.24 3.64
CA LYS A 44 -5.88 1.61 3.93
C LYS A 44 -5.29 0.69 5.00
N ARG A 45 -5.99 0.50 6.12
CA ARG A 45 -5.56 -0.38 7.22
C ARG A 45 -5.39 -1.84 6.77
N THR A 46 -6.28 -2.35 5.94
CA THR A 46 -6.17 -3.72 5.42
C THR A 46 -4.94 -3.88 4.52
N ILE A 47 -4.65 -2.90 3.65
CA ILE A 47 -3.44 -2.93 2.82
C ILE A 47 -2.20 -2.85 3.70
N GLU A 48 -2.16 -1.92 4.65
CA GLU A 48 -1.07 -1.77 5.64
C GLU A 48 -0.80 -3.10 6.36
N GLN A 49 -1.83 -3.78 6.84
CA GLN A 49 -1.72 -5.07 7.54
C GLN A 49 -1.29 -6.24 6.67
N LEU A 50 -1.74 -6.28 5.41
CA LEU A 50 -1.39 -7.40 4.50
C LEU A 50 0.02 -7.27 3.92
N THR A 51 0.56 -6.05 3.90
CA THR A 51 1.86 -5.72 3.34
C THR A 51 2.89 -5.34 4.39
N ASP A 52 2.55 -5.26 5.67
CA ASP A 52 3.43 -4.75 6.73
C ASP A 52 4.02 -3.36 6.39
N THR A 53 3.21 -2.49 5.77
CA THR A 53 3.59 -1.12 5.40
C THR A 53 2.79 -0.06 6.17
N HIS A 54 3.32 1.17 6.19
CA HIS A 54 2.61 2.37 6.62
C HIS A 54 2.23 3.24 5.42
N ILE A 55 0.96 3.61 5.34
CA ILE A 55 0.41 4.40 4.24
C ILE A 55 -0.14 5.74 4.77
N SER A 56 0.33 6.82 4.15
CA SER A 56 -0.15 8.18 4.38
C SER A 56 -0.80 8.72 3.12
N VAL A 57 -2.07 9.13 3.22
CA VAL A 57 -2.81 9.76 2.11
C VAL A 57 -2.99 11.23 2.43
N TYR A 58 -2.30 12.11 1.72
CA TYR A 58 -2.33 13.55 2.00
C TYR A 58 -2.26 14.39 0.73
N GLY A 59 -3.03 15.48 0.65
CA GLY A 59 -2.91 16.43 -0.46
C GLY A 59 -3.16 15.79 -1.84
N LYS A 60 -2.12 15.61 -2.66
CA LYS A 60 -2.22 14.97 -3.99
C LYS A 60 -1.33 13.72 -4.07
N THR A 61 -0.84 13.24 -2.93
CA THR A 61 0.16 12.19 -2.86
C THR A 61 -0.24 11.10 -1.88
N ILE A 62 0.32 9.91 -2.12
CA ILE A 62 0.23 8.78 -1.22
C ILE A 62 1.66 8.34 -0.92
N GLY A 63 2.04 8.39 0.35
CA GLY A 63 3.34 7.90 0.83
C GLY A 63 3.21 6.49 1.37
N ILE A 64 4.18 5.63 1.07
CA ILE A 64 4.27 4.25 1.52
C ILE A 64 5.64 4.05 2.14
N LEU A 65 5.70 3.43 3.32
CA LEU A 65 6.92 3.14 4.06
C LEU A 65 6.90 1.69 4.56
N GLY A 66 8.01 0.98 4.43
CA GLY A 66 8.19 -0.41 4.89
C GLY A 66 9.37 -1.07 4.17
N ASP A 67 9.50 -2.39 4.23
CA ASP A 67 10.55 -3.08 3.49
C ASP A 67 10.34 -2.98 1.98
N SER A 68 11.42 -3.03 1.20
CA SER A 68 11.37 -2.78 -0.26
C SER A 68 10.35 -3.66 -0.99
N ALA A 69 10.30 -4.98 -0.72
CA ALA A 69 9.36 -5.89 -1.40
C ALA A 69 7.90 -5.61 -1.03
N ASP A 70 7.67 -5.26 0.23
CA ASP A 70 6.37 -4.95 0.79
C ASP A 70 5.83 -3.61 0.27
N VAL A 71 6.72 -2.60 0.17
CA VAL A 71 6.42 -1.31 -0.46
C VAL A 71 6.01 -1.49 -1.92
N GLN A 72 6.72 -2.30 -2.72
CA GLN A 72 6.32 -2.58 -4.10
C GLN A 72 4.94 -3.23 -4.18
N THR A 73 4.67 -4.19 -3.30
CA THR A 73 3.38 -4.90 -3.24
C THR A 73 2.25 -3.94 -2.87
N SER A 74 2.48 -3.07 -1.89
CA SER A 74 1.56 -2.02 -1.45
C SER A 74 1.31 -0.97 -2.54
N ARG A 75 2.37 -0.54 -3.24
CA ARG A 75 2.30 0.38 -4.38
C ARG A 75 1.36 -0.16 -5.46
N LYS A 76 1.58 -1.42 -5.86
CA LYS A 76 0.74 -2.10 -6.86
C LYS A 76 -0.73 -2.15 -6.42
N ALA A 77 -1.01 -2.46 -5.17
CA ALA A 77 -2.38 -2.46 -4.64
C ALA A 77 -3.05 -1.08 -4.71
N ILE A 78 -2.31 -0.02 -4.37
CA ILE A 78 -2.81 1.36 -4.46
C ILE A 78 -3.07 1.74 -5.92
N GLU A 79 -2.15 1.45 -6.85
CA GLU A 79 -2.31 1.73 -8.28
C GLU A 79 -3.52 1.00 -8.88
N MET A 80 -3.77 -0.24 -8.45
CA MET A 80 -4.98 -1.00 -8.83
C MET A 80 -6.25 -0.29 -8.35
N LEU A 81 -6.28 0.17 -7.10
CA LEU A 81 -7.43 0.91 -6.57
C LEU A 81 -7.64 2.22 -7.35
N LEU A 82 -6.57 2.99 -7.57
CA LEU A 82 -6.62 4.24 -8.33
C LEU A 82 -7.10 4.02 -9.78
N SER A 83 -6.78 2.87 -10.37
CA SER A 83 -7.22 2.45 -11.70
C SER A 83 -8.64 1.86 -11.72
N GLY A 84 -9.33 1.80 -10.58
CA GLY A 84 -10.72 1.38 -10.49
C GLY A 84 -10.94 -0.11 -10.21
N ALA A 85 -9.90 -0.89 -9.88
CA ALA A 85 -10.05 -2.28 -9.47
C ALA A 85 -10.90 -2.38 -8.19
N ARG A 86 -11.69 -3.46 -8.07
CA ARG A 86 -12.52 -3.70 -6.87
C ARG A 86 -11.62 -4.02 -5.67
N HIS A 87 -12.01 -3.56 -4.48
CA HIS A 87 -11.30 -3.87 -3.24
C HIS A 87 -11.09 -5.37 -3.03
N ALA A 88 -12.12 -6.19 -3.27
CA ALA A 88 -12.01 -7.65 -3.17
C ALA A 88 -10.91 -8.23 -4.07
N THR A 89 -10.75 -7.70 -5.29
CA THR A 89 -9.69 -8.13 -6.21
C THR A 89 -8.31 -7.76 -5.67
N VAL A 90 -8.17 -6.57 -5.08
CA VAL A 90 -6.92 -6.12 -4.47
C VAL A 90 -6.57 -6.95 -3.23
N TYR A 91 -7.54 -7.22 -2.36
CA TYR A 91 -7.33 -8.03 -1.16
C TYR A 91 -6.94 -9.46 -1.51
N ASN A 92 -7.63 -10.10 -2.45
CA ASN A 92 -7.27 -11.45 -2.91
C ASN A 92 -5.83 -11.51 -3.46
N LEU A 93 -5.39 -10.47 -4.18
CA LEU A 93 -4.02 -10.39 -4.66
C LEU A 93 -3.04 -10.30 -3.48
N LEU A 94 -3.28 -9.39 -2.53
CA LEU A 94 -2.41 -9.19 -1.37
C LEU A 94 -2.33 -10.43 -0.47
N GLU A 95 -3.46 -11.09 -0.20
CA GLU A 95 -3.49 -12.33 0.58
C GLU A 95 -2.69 -13.45 -0.10
N ASN A 96 -2.73 -13.53 -1.43
CA ASN A 96 -1.95 -14.51 -2.18
C ASN A 96 -0.44 -14.20 -2.13
N GLU A 97 -0.05 -12.94 -2.26
CA GLU A 97 1.35 -12.53 -2.11
C GLU A 97 1.86 -12.80 -0.69
N GLN A 98 1.06 -12.49 0.35
CA GLN A 98 1.43 -12.80 1.73
C GLN A 98 1.62 -14.30 1.97
N LYS A 99 0.75 -15.15 1.40
CA LYS A 99 0.90 -16.61 1.49
C LYS A 99 2.18 -17.10 0.80
N LYS A 100 2.55 -16.52 -0.34
CA LYS A 100 3.80 -16.86 -1.04
C LYS A 100 5.02 -16.44 -0.21
N LYS A 101 5.02 -15.22 0.35
CA LYS A 101 6.09 -14.71 1.22
C LYS A 101 6.33 -15.65 2.39
N LYS A 102 5.27 -16.00 3.13
CA LYS A 102 5.33 -16.96 4.24
C LYS A 102 5.90 -18.31 3.79
N LYS A 103 5.44 -18.83 2.65
CA LYS A 103 5.95 -20.11 2.13
C LYS A 103 7.45 -20.07 1.82
N LEU A 104 7.95 -18.96 1.25
CA LEU A 104 9.37 -18.77 0.97
C LEU A 104 10.17 -18.71 2.28
N GLU A 105 9.73 -17.92 3.25
CA GLU A 105 10.36 -17.82 4.58
C GLU A 105 10.43 -19.18 5.29
N PHE A 106 9.39 -20.01 5.17
CA PHE A 106 9.39 -21.38 5.70
C PHE A 106 10.43 -22.28 5.00
N MET A 107 10.63 -22.12 3.69
CA MET A 107 11.59 -22.92 2.93
C MET A 107 13.04 -22.51 3.22
N ASP A 108 13.29 -21.20 3.34
CA ASP A 108 14.63 -20.66 3.61
C ASP A 108 15.09 -20.91 5.05
N GLY A 109 14.17 -21.15 5.99
CA GLY A 109 14.46 -21.48 7.39
C GLY A 109 14.72 -22.96 7.69
N GLU A 110 14.57 -23.84 6.69
CA GLU A 110 14.84 -25.29 6.81
C GLU A 110 16.24 -25.69 6.27
N GLU A 111 17.02 -24.74 5.74
CA GLU A 111 18.45 -24.89 5.37
C GLU A 111 19.40 -24.47 6.51
#